data_AF-A0A7V4ZRF5-F1
#
_entry.id   AF-A0A7V4ZRF5-F1
#
_cell.length_a   1.000
_cell.length_b   1.000
_cell.length_c   1.000
_cell.angle_alpha   90.00
_cell.angle_beta   90.00
_cell.angle_gamma   90.00
#
_symmetry.space_group_name_H-M   'P 1'
#
loop_
_entity.id
_entity.type
_entity.pdbx_description
1 polymer ?
#
loop_
_entity_poly.entity_id
_entity_poly.type
_entity_poly.pdbx_seq_one_letter_code
_entity_poly.pdbx_strand_id
1 'polypeptide(L)'
;MKTKAKEKFILIGSFGLLFFLTFFHGLCFSQIPQKINYQGYLTDSGGNPINGTVSMEFRIYDAPTGGTALWSETQNVSVSQGVYSVNLGESIPLNLSFDKPYYLGVKVGSDPEMSPRRELTSVGYSFTANNALNLTCTGCVLPSHLSFIPGDITAIYAGTGLTGGGTSGDVTLSVNTSIIQSRVIGSCSSGSSIRVINEDGSVTCETDDNSGGTVIQVNTGIGLTGGPITTSGTISLSSTYSDGSAYDSRFVNVTGDTMIGPLSLPENGLTVGSNQFVINSGKVGIGTATPNTMLDVNGRIRAKTDYGDYIAIGGDSIGNDVEIIIYSPSERNKISFWNAQLGIPTNIEAGTATFSVLSITSDLRFKKNITPIDNALYKISSLRGVNFEWKSEEFPEKGFDRGRKLGLIAQEVERILPEVVSTNQKGEKSIEYANIVALLIEAVKELKNENVDLKKRIELLEKVLRESKN
;
A
#
# COMPACT_ATOMS: atom_id res chain seq x y z
N MET A 1 -44.55 87.42 20.46
CA MET A 1 -43.44 87.53 21.43
C MET A 1 -42.26 86.72 20.90
N LYS A 2 -41.14 87.40 20.63
CA LYS A 2 -39.79 86.91 20.25
C LYS A 2 -39.61 86.16 18.91
N THR A 3 -39.25 86.98 17.93
CA THR A 3 -38.36 86.77 16.77
C THR A 3 -36.97 86.21 17.14
N LYS A 4 -36.41 85.39 16.23
CA LYS A 4 -34.99 85.35 15.80
C LYS A 4 -34.97 84.68 14.40
N ALA A 5 -34.87 85.44 13.31
CA ALA A 5 -33.64 85.84 12.60
C ALA A 5 -32.96 84.64 11.89
N LYS A 6 -33.11 84.48 10.55
CA LYS A 6 -32.26 85.05 9.44
C LYS A 6 -30.81 84.56 9.52
N GLU A 7 -30.08 84.13 8.48
CA GLU A 7 -30.18 84.08 7.01
C GLU A 7 -28.85 83.43 6.54
N LYS A 8 -28.81 82.68 5.43
CA LYS A 8 -27.69 82.55 4.45
C LYS A 8 -28.06 81.52 3.36
N PHE A 9 -28.37 81.92 2.12
CA PHE A 9 -27.50 82.25 0.97
C PHE A 9 -26.91 81.02 0.24
N ILE A 10 -27.02 81.06 -1.11
CA ILE A 10 -26.30 80.33 -2.19
C ILE A 10 -27.02 79.09 -2.76
N LEU A 11 -27.67 79.16 -3.93
CA LEU A 11 -27.20 79.19 -5.33
C LEU A 11 -26.94 77.79 -5.93
N ILE A 12 -27.82 77.42 -6.88
CA ILE A 12 -27.55 76.83 -8.21
C ILE A 12 -26.51 75.71 -8.28
N GLY A 13 -26.95 74.50 -8.66
CA GLY A 13 -26.05 73.52 -9.26
C GLY A 13 -26.60 72.11 -9.30
N SER A 14 -26.99 71.69 -10.50
CA SER A 14 -27.10 70.29 -10.96
C SER A 14 -28.49 69.65 -10.96
N PHE A 15 -28.83 69.14 -12.14
CA PHE A 15 -29.94 68.25 -12.48
C PHE A 15 -31.30 68.88 -12.78
N GLY A 16 -31.29 69.88 -13.67
CA GLY A 16 -32.17 69.76 -14.84
C GLY A 16 -31.81 68.49 -15.61
N LEU A 17 -32.36 67.33 -15.23
CA LEU A 17 -32.33 66.10 -16.03
C LEU A 17 -33.21 64.94 -15.51
N LEU A 18 -34.13 65.14 -14.57
CA LEU A 18 -34.80 63.98 -13.94
C LEU A 18 -36.28 64.15 -13.57
N PHE A 19 -37.05 64.99 -14.28
CA PHE A 19 -38.51 65.01 -14.14
C PHE A 19 -39.23 65.30 -15.47
N PHE A 20 -38.66 64.76 -16.55
CA PHE A 20 -39.29 64.55 -17.85
C PHE A 20 -39.08 63.07 -18.25
N LEU A 21 -39.30 62.17 -17.27
CA LEU A 21 -38.93 60.76 -17.38
C LEU A 21 -40.05 59.84 -16.92
N THR A 22 -41.28 60.04 -17.39
CA THR A 22 -42.37 59.05 -17.28
C THR A 22 -43.53 59.35 -18.25
N PHE A 23 -43.29 59.56 -19.55
CA PHE A 23 -44.37 59.39 -20.55
C PHE A 23 -43.81 59.29 -21.98
N PHE A 24 -43.04 58.23 -22.26
CA PHE A 24 -42.89 57.71 -23.62
C PHE A 24 -42.58 56.22 -23.51
N HIS A 25 -43.61 55.42 -23.19
CA HIS A 25 -43.60 54.02 -23.58
C HIS A 25 -43.81 53.99 -25.09
N GLY A 26 -42.72 54.17 -25.85
CA GLY A 26 -42.70 53.73 -27.23
C GLY A 26 -43.00 52.24 -27.22
N LEU A 27 -44.10 51.86 -27.86
CA LEU A 27 -44.39 50.47 -28.17
C LEU A 27 -43.18 49.90 -28.91
N CYS A 28 -42.30 49.21 -28.19
CA CYS A 28 -41.28 48.41 -28.81
C CYS A 28 -42.01 47.17 -29.34
N PHE A 29 -42.51 47.25 -30.57
CA PHE A 29 -42.80 46.04 -31.32
C PHE A 29 -41.45 45.34 -31.46
N SER A 30 -41.29 44.22 -30.76
CA SER A 30 -40.23 43.27 -31.08
C SER A 30 -40.50 42.80 -32.50
N GLN A 31 -39.88 43.47 -33.47
CA GLN A 31 -39.97 43.10 -34.87
C GLN A 31 -39.25 41.76 -35.00
N ILE A 32 -39.98 40.74 -35.48
CA ILE A 32 -39.39 39.44 -35.78
C ILE A 32 -38.20 39.70 -36.71
N PRO A 33 -36.99 39.20 -36.41
CA PRO A 33 -35.82 39.47 -37.24
C PRO A 33 -36.09 39.03 -38.69
N GLN A 34 -36.17 39.98 -39.62
CA GLN A 34 -36.37 39.74 -41.05
C GLN A 34 -35.03 39.44 -41.73
N LYS A 35 -34.27 38.49 -41.16
CA LYS A 35 -32.95 38.09 -41.66
C LYS A 35 -33.03 36.67 -42.21
N ILE A 36 -32.35 36.42 -43.32
CA ILE A 36 -32.25 35.09 -43.94
C ILE A 36 -30.80 34.62 -43.86
N ASN A 37 -30.55 33.47 -43.22
CA ASN A 37 -29.24 32.85 -43.27
C ASN A 37 -29.03 32.15 -44.63
N TYR A 38 -27.89 32.36 -45.26
CA TYR A 38 -27.49 31.74 -46.52
C TYR A 38 -26.08 31.18 -46.41
N GLN A 39 -25.86 29.98 -46.95
CA GLN A 39 -24.58 29.28 -46.89
C GLN A 39 -24.19 28.76 -48.27
N GLY A 40 -22.90 28.69 -48.55
CA GLY A 40 -22.40 28.22 -49.83
C GLY A 40 -20.96 27.72 -49.75
N TYR A 41 -20.49 27.14 -50.85
CA TYR A 41 -19.12 26.69 -51.04
C TYR A 41 -18.48 27.42 -52.22
N LEU A 42 -17.30 28.00 -52.02
CA LEU A 42 -16.56 28.77 -53.01
C LEU A 42 -15.22 28.10 -53.32
N THR A 43 -14.95 28.04 -54.62
CA THR A 43 -13.69 27.55 -55.16
C THR A 43 -13.09 28.58 -56.10
N ASP A 44 -11.76 28.55 -56.25
CA ASP A 44 -11.08 29.29 -57.29
C ASP A 44 -11.30 28.63 -58.68
N SER A 45 -10.77 29.26 -59.73
CA SER A 45 -10.86 28.73 -61.11
C SER A 45 -10.24 27.34 -61.31
N GLY A 46 -9.41 26.87 -60.37
CA GLY A 46 -8.82 25.53 -60.35
C GLY A 46 -9.59 24.51 -59.52
N GLY A 47 -10.73 24.90 -58.92
CA GLY A 47 -11.55 24.05 -58.07
C GLY A 47 -11.04 23.93 -56.63
N ASN A 48 -10.02 24.70 -56.22
CA ASN A 48 -9.53 24.66 -54.84
C ASN A 48 -10.38 25.55 -53.93
N PRO A 49 -10.66 25.14 -52.69
CA PRO A 49 -11.41 25.96 -51.74
C PRO A 49 -10.72 27.28 -51.43
N ILE A 50 -11.49 28.37 -51.49
CA ILE A 50 -11.02 29.69 -51.10
C ILE A 50 -10.96 29.79 -49.56
N ASN A 51 -9.89 30.38 -49.04
CA ASN A 51 -9.71 30.71 -47.62
C ASN A 51 -9.41 32.20 -47.47
N GLY A 52 -10.18 32.91 -46.64
CA GLY A 52 -10.01 34.35 -46.37
C GLY A 52 -11.31 35.14 -46.46
N THR A 53 -11.25 36.45 -46.24
CA THR A 53 -12.42 37.33 -46.35
C THR A 53 -12.57 37.82 -47.78
N VAL A 54 -13.75 37.62 -48.36
CA VAL A 54 -14.08 38.02 -49.74
C VAL A 54 -15.29 38.94 -49.73
N SER A 55 -15.26 40.00 -50.54
CA SER A 55 -16.40 40.90 -50.69
C SER A 55 -17.43 40.25 -51.62
N MET A 56 -18.64 40.05 -51.13
CA MET A 56 -19.74 39.41 -51.85
C MET A 56 -20.95 40.32 -51.89
N GLU A 57 -21.58 40.39 -53.05
CA GLU A 57 -22.80 41.14 -53.28
C GLU A 57 -23.96 40.18 -53.54
N PHE A 58 -25.01 40.29 -52.73
CA PHE A 58 -26.21 39.47 -52.76
C PHE A 58 -27.36 40.28 -53.33
N ARG A 59 -28.10 39.70 -54.29
CA ARG A 59 -29.25 40.35 -54.92
C ARG A 59 -30.45 39.43 -54.96
N ILE A 60 -31.63 39.97 -54.69
CA ILE A 60 -32.90 39.23 -54.80
C ILE A 60 -33.71 39.77 -55.99
N TYR A 61 -34.21 38.83 -56.79
CA TYR A 61 -34.98 39.07 -58.00
C TYR A 61 -36.32 38.32 -57.93
N ASP A 62 -37.30 38.75 -58.72
CA ASP A 62 -38.55 38.03 -58.94
C ASP A 62 -38.57 37.17 -60.22
N ALA A 63 -37.40 37.01 -60.87
CA ALA A 63 -37.22 36.15 -62.04
C ALA A 63 -35.86 35.40 -62.01
N PRO A 64 -35.79 34.18 -62.57
CA PRO A 64 -34.58 33.35 -62.53
C PRO A 64 -33.42 33.86 -63.43
N THR A 65 -33.71 34.64 -64.47
CA THR A 65 -32.71 35.27 -65.36
C THR A 65 -33.18 36.66 -65.82
N GLY A 66 -32.27 37.63 -65.96
CA GLY A 66 -32.61 39.02 -66.32
C GLY A 66 -33.23 39.81 -65.16
N GLY A 67 -33.99 40.87 -65.48
CA GLY A 67 -34.72 41.68 -64.49
C GLY A 67 -33.86 42.64 -63.65
N THR A 68 -34.53 43.52 -62.91
CA THR A 68 -33.92 44.47 -61.97
C THR A 68 -33.83 43.85 -60.58
N ALA A 69 -32.75 44.12 -59.84
CA ALA A 69 -32.64 43.64 -58.46
C ALA A 69 -33.63 44.41 -57.57
N LEU A 70 -34.51 43.68 -56.87
CA LEU A 70 -35.50 44.24 -55.95
C LEU A 70 -34.90 44.58 -54.59
N TRP A 71 -33.81 43.90 -54.25
CA TRP A 71 -33.01 44.14 -53.06
C TRP A 71 -31.56 43.75 -53.34
N SER A 72 -30.60 44.49 -52.77
CA SER A 72 -29.17 44.27 -52.94
C SER A 72 -28.43 44.61 -51.65
N GLU A 73 -27.46 43.79 -51.27
CA GLU A 73 -26.60 44.02 -50.11
C GLU A 73 -25.18 43.50 -50.39
N THR A 74 -24.17 44.32 -50.09
CA THR A 74 -22.76 43.93 -50.20
C THR A 74 -22.17 43.76 -48.82
N GLN A 75 -21.56 42.59 -48.57
CA GLN A 75 -20.93 42.26 -47.30
C GLN A 75 -19.51 41.70 -47.51
N ASN A 76 -18.63 41.93 -46.54
CA ASN A 76 -17.33 41.24 -46.48
C ASN A 76 -17.51 39.93 -45.71
N VAL A 77 -17.48 38.81 -46.43
CA VAL A 77 -17.82 37.49 -45.90
C VAL A 77 -16.54 36.66 -45.69
N SER A 78 -16.38 36.12 -44.49
CA SER A 78 -15.27 35.22 -44.17
C SER A 78 -15.53 33.81 -44.70
N VAL A 79 -14.63 33.31 -45.53
CA VAL A 79 -14.69 31.97 -46.14
C VAL A 79 -13.59 31.10 -45.54
N SER A 80 -13.94 29.90 -45.09
CA SER A 80 -13.01 28.93 -44.53
C SER A 80 -13.21 27.56 -45.17
N GLN A 81 -12.14 27.03 -45.74
CA GLN A 81 -12.09 25.81 -46.55
C GLN A 81 -13.18 25.77 -47.63
N GLY A 82 -13.44 26.92 -48.26
CA GLY A 82 -14.49 27.11 -49.26
C GLY A 82 -15.89 27.37 -48.68
N VAL A 83 -16.19 27.00 -47.42
CA VAL A 83 -17.52 27.19 -46.83
C VAL A 83 -17.68 28.61 -46.29
N TYR A 84 -18.85 29.21 -46.50
CA TYR A 84 -19.26 30.46 -45.85
C TYR A 84 -20.72 30.40 -45.38
N SER A 85 -21.04 31.24 -44.39
CA SER A 85 -22.40 31.47 -43.87
C SER A 85 -22.59 32.97 -43.62
N VAL A 86 -23.68 33.52 -44.13
CA VAL A 86 -23.98 34.97 -44.07
C VAL A 86 -25.46 35.18 -43.75
N ASN A 87 -25.76 36.25 -43.00
CA ASN A 87 -27.14 36.67 -42.77
C ASN A 87 -27.47 37.84 -43.71
N LEU A 88 -28.43 37.63 -44.61
CA LEU A 88 -28.98 38.64 -45.49
C LEU A 88 -29.97 39.52 -44.70
N GLY A 89 -29.95 40.82 -44.94
CA GLY A 89 -30.81 41.77 -44.22
C GLY A 89 -30.14 42.38 -42.98
N GLU A 90 -28.82 42.22 -42.82
CA GLU A 90 -28.07 42.72 -41.66
C GLU A 90 -27.76 44.22 -41.80
N SER A 91 -27.24 44.63 -42.95
CA SER A 91 -26.86 46.02 -43.24
C SER A 91 -27.98 46.80 -43.93
N ILE A 92 -28.77 46.11 -44.76
CA ILE A 92 -29.91 46.69 -45.48
C ILE A 92 -31.16 45.84 -45.18
N PRO A 93 -32.14 46.34 -44.41
CA PRO A 93 -33.32 45.58 -44.02
C PRO A 93 -34.06 44.94 -45.21
N LEU A 94 -34.44 43.68 -45.07
CA LEU A 94 -35.10 42.90 -46.12
C LEU A 94 -36.63 43.02 -46.03
N ASN A 95 -37.19 44.05 -46.67
CA ASN A 95 -38.62 44.38 -46.64
C ASN A 95 -39.37 43.87 -47.88
N LEU A 96 -39.28 42.57 -48.18
CA LEU A 96 -40.05 41.94 -49.27
C LEU A 96 -41.23 41.15 -48.70
N SER A 97 -42.31 41.05 -49.48
CA SER A 97 -43.58 40.40 -49.09
C SER A 97 -43.55 38.87 -49.10
N PHE A 98 -42.58 38.25 -49.81
CA PHE A 98 -42.47 36.78 -49.94
C PHE A 98 -43.76 36.07 -50.40
N ASP A 99 -44.59 36.76 -51.18
CA ASP A 99 -45.90 36.31 -51.70
C ASP A 99 -45.84 35.68 -53.10
N LYS A 100 -44.66 35.69 -53.72
CA LYS A 100 -44.34 35.07 -55.02
C LYS A 100 -42.93 34.45 -54.99
N PRO A 101 -42.53 33.62 -55.97
CA PRO A 101 -41.17 33.08 -56.02
C PRO A 101 -40.11 34.19 -56.13
N TYR A 102 -39.04 34.05 -55.35
CA TYR A 102 -37.88 34.95 -55.37
C TYR A 102 -36.59 34.17 -55.59
N TYR A 103 -35.62 34.79 -56.25
CA TYR A 103 -34.36 34.17 -56.64
C TYR A 103 -33.17 35.00 -56.13
N LEU A 104 -32.20 34.33 -55.49
CA LEU A 104 -30.97 34.91 -54.97
C LEU A 104 -29.83 34.77 -55.99
N GLY A 105 -29.24 35.91 -56.37
CA GLY A 105 -27.98 36.01 -57.10
C GLY A 105 -26.82 36.36 -56.17
N VAL A 106 -25.65 35.78 -56.45
CA VAL A 106 -24.42 36.03 -55.69
C VAL A 106 -23.33 36.46 -56.66
N LYS A 107 -22.70 37.59 -56.38
CA LYS A 107 -21.52 38.08 -57.10
C LYS A 107 -20.35 38.17 -56.14
N VAL A 108 -19.20 37.62 -56.53
CA VAL A 108 -18.00 37.56 -55.68
C VAL A 108 -16.92 38.46 -56.27
N GLY A 109 -16.50 39.50 -55.56
CA GLY A 109 -15.48 40.44 -56.03
C GLY A 109 -15.77 41.03 -57.43
N SER A 110 -14.81 40.88 -58.34
CA SER A 110 -14.91 41.35 -59.73
C SER A 110 -15.56 40.35 -60.69
N ASP A 111 -15.90 39.15 -60.24
CA ASP A 111 -16.41 38.09 -61.10
C ASP A 111 -17.84 38.41 -61.60
N PRO A 112 -18.27 37.82 -62.73
CA PRO A 112 -19.68 37.86 -63.12
C PRO A 112 -20.58 37.27 -62.03
N GLU A 113 -21.83 37.74 -61.94
CA GLU A 113 -22.84 37.15 -61.03
C GLU A 113 -23.03 35.67 -61.36
N MET A 114 -23.03 34.81 -60.33
CA MET A 114 -23.15 33.36 -60.49
C MET A 114 -24.49 32.98 -61.10
N SER A 115 -24.46 32.05 -62.06
CA SER A 115 -25.63 31.51 -62.76
C SER A 115 -25.64 29.98 -62.66
N PRO A 116 -26.80 29.33 -62.44
CA PRO A 116 -28.14 29.92 -62.29
C PRO A 116 -28.36 30.53 -60.89
N ARG A 117 -29.26 31.52 -60.81
CA ARG A 117 -29.74 32.06 -59.53
C ARG A 117 -30.48 30.99 -58.72
N ARG A 118 -30.38 31.07 -57.39
CA ARG A 118 -31.00 30.07 -56.50
C ARG A 118 -32.38 30.53 -56.04
N GLU A 119 -33.41 29.73 -56.28
CA GLU A 119 -34.75 29.99 -55.75
C GLU A 119 -34.77 29.91 -54.21
N LEU A 120 -35.41 30.88 -53.58
CA LEU A 120 -35.64 30.90 -52.13
C LEU A 120 -36.88 30.06 -51.80
N THR A 121 -36.71 29.00 -51.01
CA THR A 121 -37.80 28.09 -50.62
C THR A 121 -38.22 28.29 -49.16
N SER A 122 -39.48 27.96 -48.85
CA SER A 122 -40.00 27.93 -47.46
C SER A 122 -39.26 26.86 -46.61
N VAL A 123 -39.14 27.12 -45.30
CA VAL A 123 -38.61 26.18 -44.30
C VAL A 123 -39.77 25.49 -43.56
N GLY A 124 -39.59 24.25 -43.10
CA GLY A 124 -40.69 23.40 -42.59
C GLY A 124 -41.58 24.01 -41.49
N TYR A 125 -41.05 24.93 -40.67
CA TYR A 125 -41.82 25.64 -39.65
C TYR A 125 -42.67 26.81 -40.18
N SER A 126 -42.50 27.27 -41.44
CA SER A 126 -43.33 28.34 -42.02
C SER A 126 -44.56 27.85 -42.79
N PHE A 127 -44.69 26.54 -43.00
CA PHE A 127 -45.86 25.95 -43.69
C PHE A 127 -47.15 26.01 -42.84
N THR A 128 -47.04 25.89 -41.52
CA THR A 128 -48.17 25.98 -40.57
C THR A 128 -48.64 27.40 -40.32
N ALA A 129 -47.83 28.43 -40.63
CA ALA A 129 -48.23 29.83 -40.51
C ALA A 129 -49.26 30.26 -41.59
N ASN A 130 -49.32 29.57 -42.72
CA ASN A 130 -50.29 29.88 -43.78
C ASN A 130 -51.71 29.38 -43.46
N ASN A 131 -51.86 28.43 -42.53
CA ASN A 131 -53.18 27.92 -42.09
C ASN A 131 -53.89 28.83 -41.07
N ALA A 132 -53.19 29.80 -40.47
CA ALA A 132 -53.78 30.77 -39.54
C ALA A 132 -54.46 31.97 -40.25
N LEU A 133 -54.11 32.24 -41.51
CA LEU A 133 -54.62 33.38 -42.27
C LEU A 133 -55.87 33.08 -43.13
N ASN A 134 -56.22 31.80 -43.34
CA ASN A 134 -57.31 31.40 -44.25
C ASN A 134 -58.40 30.54 -43.57
N LEU A 135 -58.68 30.75 -42.28
CA LEU A 135 -59.74 30.04 -41.58
C LEU A 135 -61.13 30.61 -41.91
N THR A 136 -61.73 30.19 -43.03
CA THR A 136 -63.16 30.41 -43.29
C THR A 136 -63.97 29.34 -42.54
N CYS A 137 -64.53 29.69 -41.39
CA CYS A 137 -65.40 28.82 -40.60
C CYS A 137 -66.84 29.34 -40.61
N THR A 138 -67.83 28.44 -40.81
CA THR A 138 -69.25 28.79 -40.68
C THR A 138 -69.59 28.78 -39.19
N GLY A 139 -69.79 29.97 -38.59
CA GLY A 139 -70.04 30.16 -37.16
C GLY A 139 -69.01 31.02 -36.41
N CYS A 140 -67.97 31.49 -37.09
CA CYS A 140 -66.99 32.41 -36.52
C CYS A 140 -67.54 33.85 -36.47
N VAL A 141 -67.25 34.58 -35.40
CA VAL A 141 -67.64 35.99 -35.23
C VAL A 141 -66.69 36.87 -36.04
N LEU A 142 -67.21 37.57 -37.06
CA LEU A 142 -66.48 38.61 -37.80
C LEU A 142 -66.42 39.91 -36.97
N PRO A 143 -65.36 40.75 -37.11
CA PRO A 143 -65.24 42.02 -36.39
C PRO A 143 -66.42 43.01 -36.58
N SER A 144 -67.30 42.78 -37.56
CA SER A 144 -68.51 43.57 -37.81
C SER A 144 -69.75 43.17 -37.00
N HIS A 145 -69.68 42.15 -36.14
CA HIS A 145 -70.83 41.63 -35.36
C HIS A 145 -70.87 42.05 -33.88
N LEU A 146 -70.02 42.98 -33.44
CA LEU A 146 -70.01 43.47 -32.06
C LEU A 146 -70.67 44.85 -31.97
N SER A 147 -71.98 44.87 -31.76
CA SER A 147 -72.70 46.02 -31.19
C SER A 147 -73.51 45.52 -30.00
N PHE A 148 -73.03 45.82 -28.78
CA PHE A 148 -73.74 45.59 -27.53
C PHE A 148 -73.98 46.95 -26.86
N ILE A 149 -75.22 47.22 -26.45
CA ILE A 149 -75.55 48.35 -25.57
C ILE A 149 -75.63 47.77 -24.15
N PRO A 150 -74.70 48.09 -23.24
CA PRO A 150 -74.77 47.59 -21.87
C PRO A 150 -75.82 48.35 -21.06
N GLY A 151 -76.57 47.64 -20.22
CA GLY A 151 -77.33 48.22 -19.11
C GLY A 151 -76.43 48.30 -17.87
N ASP A 152 -76.40 49.46 -17.22
CA ASP A 152 -75.53 49.70 -16.06
C ASP A 152 -76.05 49.01 -14.78
N ILE A 153 -75.13 48.55 -13.94
CA ILE A 153 -75.42 48.09 -12.57
C ILE A 153 -75.68 49.33 -11.69
N THR A 154 -76.86 49.44 -11.09
CA THR A 154 -77.26 50.63 -10.32
C THR A 154 -76.83 50.63 -8.85
N ALA A 155 -76.49 49.48 -8.25
CA ALA A 155 -75.84 49.37 -6.93
C ALA A 155 -75.32 47.97 -6.60
N ILE A 156 -74.18 47.90 -5.89
CA ILE A 156 -73.65 46.68 -5.25
C ILE A 156 -73.29 46.99 -3.79
N TYR A 157 -73.92 46.26 -2.85
CA TYR A 157 -73.64 46.33 -1.42
C TYR A 157 -72.88 45.08 -0.96
N ALA A 158 -71.70 45.24 -0.36
CA ALA A 158 -70.90 44.13 0.16
C ALA A 158 -71.49 43.60 1.48
N GLY A 159 -71.68 42.27 1.57
CA GLY A 159 -72.07 41.57 2.81
C GLY A 159 -70.88 41.29 3.75
N THR A 160 -71.14 40.62 4.87
CA THR A 160 -70.09 40.25 5.83
C THR A 160 -69.00 39.39 5.19
N GLY A 161 -67.73 39.75 5.40
CA GLY A 161 -66.56 39.07 4.81
C GLY A 161 -66.00 39.71 3.53
N LEU A 162 -66.70 40.70 2.96
CA LEU A 162 -66.22 41.50 1.83
C LEU A 162 -66.14 42.99 2.23
N THR A 163 -65.27 43.74 1.56
CA THR A 163 -65.14 45.20 1.65
C THR A 163 -65.25 45.81 0.25
N GLY A 164 -65.60 47.09 0.16
CA GLY A 164 -65.84 47.78 -1.12
C GLY A 164 -67.33 47.88 -1.47
N GLY A 165 -67.64 47.89 -2.77
CA GLY A 165 -68.98 48.18 -3.29
C GLY A 165 -69.10 49.62 -3.82
N GLY A 166 -70.23 49.93 -4.46
CA GLY A 166 -70.48 51.22 -5.11
C GLY A 166 -71.83 51.27 -5.81
N THR A 167 -72.30 52.49 -6.12
CA THR A 167 -73.63 52.75 -6.73
C THR A 167 -73.57 53.28 -8.17
N SER A 168 -72.38 53.37 -8.77
CA SER A 168 -72.17 53.77 -10.17
C SER A 168 -70.70 53.57 -10.56
N GLY A 169 -70.41 53.26 -11.82
CA GLY A 169 -69.06 53.09 -12.37
C GLY A 169 -68.44 51.71 -12.09
N ASP A 170 -67.13 51.58 -12.34
CA ASP A 170 -66.38 50.35 -12.09
C ASP A 170 -66.30 50.07 -10.57
N VAL A 171 -67.01 49.06 -10.10
CA VAL A 171 -67.07 48.69 -8.69
C VAL A 171 -66.02 47.61 -8.38
N THR A 172 -65.16 47.86 -7.39
CA THR A 172 -64.25 46.84 -6.84
C THR A 172 -64.80 46.27 -5.53
N LEU A 173 -64.91 44.94 -5.46
CA LEU A 173 -65.08 44.21 -4.21
C LEU A 173 -63.74 43.59 -3.84
N SER A 174 -63.36 43.77 -2.58
CA SER A 174 -62.18 43.16 -1.99
C SER A 174 -62.60 42.20 -0.88
N VAL A 175 -61.79 41.17 -0.68
CA VAL A 175 -62.00 40.23 0.41
C VAL A 175 -61.51 40.87 1.72
N ASN A 176 -62.35 40.90 2.76
CA ASN A 176 -61.95 41.40 4.07
C ASN A 176 -61.20 40.31 4.82
N THR A 177 -59.87 40.27 4.67
CA THR A 177 -59.01 39.29 5.33
C THR A 177 -59.13 39.32 6.86
N SER A 178 -59.51 40.44 7.46
CA SER A 178 -59.74 40.52 8.92
C SER A 178 -60.98 39.75 9.40
N ILE A 179 -61.92 39.39 8.52
CA ILE A 179 -63.15 38.63 8.86
C ILE A 179 -63.09 37.18 8.33
N ILE A 180 -62.48 36.95 7.18
CA ILE A 180 -62.40 35.60 6.59
C ILE A 180 -61.13 34.82 6.99
N GLN A 181 -60.07 35.50 7.44
CA GLN A 181 -58.83 34.85 7.92
C GLN A 181 -58.87 34.54 9.43
N SER A 182 -59.94 34.94 10.14
CA SER A 182 -60.22 34.55 11.53
C SER A 182 -60.74 33.13 11.70
N ARG A 183 -60.67 32.26 10.67
CA ARG A 183 -61.09 30.84 10.76
C ARG A 183 -60.15 29.96 11.59
N VAL A 184 -59.06 30.48 12.14
CA VAL A 184 -58.20 29.70 13.06
C VAL A 184 -58.10 30.47 14.36
N ILE A 185 -58.92 30.08 15.33
CA ILE A 185 -58.97 30.73 16.65
C ILE A 185 -58.11 30.02 17.70
N GLY A 186 -57.48 28.89 17.37
CA GLY A 186 -56.67 28.09 18.28
C GLY A 186 -55.27 27.79 17.74
N SER A 187 -54.36 27.43 18.66
CA SER A 187 -53.02 26.91 18.34
C SER A 187 -52.83 25.55 19.00
N CYS A 188 -51.99 24.71 18.41
CA CYS A 188 -51.60 23.44 19.02
C CYS A 188 -50.44 23.65 19.99
N SER A 189 -50.43 22.90 21.08
CA SER A 189 -49.30 22.83 22.00
C SER A 189 -48.03 22.36 21.27
N SER A 190 -46.87 22.79 21.75
CA SER A 190 -45.57 22.33 21.24
C SER A 190 -45.50 20.80 21.25
N GLY A 191 -45.07 20.20 20.13
CA GLY A 191 -45.07 18.74 19.92
C GLY A 191 -46.36 18.18 19.32
N SER A 192 -47.27 19.03 18.83
CA SER A 192 -48.49 18.62 18.13
C SER A 192 -48.71 19.47 16.88
N SER A 193 -49.37 18.92 15.87
CA SER A 193 -49.69 19.60 14.61
C SER A 193 -51.20 19.71 14.40
N ILE A 194 -51.64 20.72 13.62
CA ILE A 194 -53.07 20.90 13.31
C ILE A 194 -53.48 19.82 12.32
N ARG A 195 -54.43 18.97 12.73
CA ARG A 195 -54.97 17.89 11.91
C ARG A 195 -56.20 18.33 11.12
N VAL A 196 -57.06 19.13 11.75
CA VAL A 196 -58.32 19.63 11.17
C VAL A 196 -58.59 21.04 11.70
N ILE A 197 -59.08 21.93 10.83
CA ILE A 197 -59.71 23.20 11.22
C ILE A 197 -61.22 23.00 11.05
N ASN A 198 -61.98 23.11 12.14
CA ASN A 198 -63.44 22.91 12.13
C ASN A 198 -64.15 24.11 11.49
N GLU A 199 -65.41 23.95 11.08
CA GLU A 199 -66.19 25.03 10.46
C GLU A 199 -66.34 26.28 11.35
N ASP A 200 -66.33 26.09 12.68
CA ASP A 200 -66.36 27.15 13.70
C ASP A 200 -65.00 27.82 13.94
N GLY A 201 -63.95 27.32 13.30
CA GLY A 201 -62.57 27.81 13.35
C GLY A 201 -61.71 27.29 14.49
N SER A 202 -62.22 26.37 15.32
CA SER A 202 -61.42 25.65 16.31
C SER A 202 -60.44 24.67 15.63
N VAL A 203 -59.30 24.43 16.28
CA VAL A 203 -58.27 23.50 15.78
C VAL A 203 -58.35 22.17 16.52
N THR A 204 -58.27 21.07 15.77
CA THR A 204 -58.06 19.73 16.33
C THR A 204 -56.60 19.36 16.14
N CYS A 205 -55.88 19.14 17.24
CA CYS A 205 -54.46 18.81 17.22
C CYS A 205 -54.22 17.30 17.23
N GLU A 206 -53.20 16.85 16.52
CA GLU A 206 -52.63 15.51 16.62
C GLU A 206 -51.23 15.62 17.21
N THR A 207 -50.89 14.70 18.12
CA THR A 207 -49.51 14.57 18.60
C THR A 207 -48.61 14.15 17.44
N ASP A 208 -47.38 14.68 17.40
CA ASP A 208 -46.39 14.18 16.45
C ASP A 208 -45.99 12.75 16.87
N ASP A 209 -46.55 11.75 16.20
CA ASP A 209 -46.33 10.34 16.51
C ASP A 209 -44.99 9.81 15.97
N ASN A 210 -44.13 10.67 15.39
CA ASN A 210 -42.97 10.22 14.61
C ASN A 210 -41.66 11.01 14.82
N SER A 211 -41.52 11.86 15.83
CA SER A 211 -40.24 12.55 16.08
C SER A 211 -39.11 11.64 16.63
N GLY A 212 -39.13 10.34 16.31
CA GLY A 212 -38.06 9.41 16.63
C GLY A 212 -38.13 8.13 15.79
N GLY A 213 -37.40 8.10 14.67
CA GLY A 213 -36.84 6.84 14.18
C GLY A 213 -35.80 6.35 15.17
N THR A 214 -36.25 5.83 16.32
CA THR A 214 -35.37 5.42 17.41
C THR A 214 -34.93 4.00 17.13
N VAL A 215 -33.63 3.80 16.94
CA VAL A 215 -33.04 2.49 17.19
C VAL A 215 -33.35 2.16 18.65
N ILE A 216 -34.40 1.38 18.89
CA ILE A 216 -34.90 1.08 20.25
C ILE A 216 -33.92 0.23 21.04
N GLN A 217 -33.01 -0.47 20.35
CA GLN A 217 -31.98 -1.30 20.93
C GLN A 217 -30.88 -1.58 19.90
N VAL A 218 -29.62 -1.41 20.30
CA VAL A 218 -28.46 -2.02 19.63
C VAL A 218 -27.82 -3.01 20.61
N ASN A 219 -27.89 -4.30 20.31
CA ASN A 219 -27.13 -5.30 21.06
C ASN A 219 -25.70 -5.32 20.56
N THR A 220 -24.73 -5.18 21.46
CA THR A 220 -23.32 -5.37 21.12
C THR A 220 -23.01 -6.86 21.06
N GLY A 221 -22.40 -7.27 19.95
CA GLY A 221 -21.83 -8.61 19.80
C GLY A 221 -20.51 -8.75 20.56
N ILE A 222 -19.92 -9.94 20.49
CA ILE A 222 -18.62 -10.21 21.11
C ILE A 222 -17.58 -9.19 20.61
N GLY A 223 -16.88 -8.55 21.56
CA GLY A 223 -15.78 -7.62 21.30
C GLY A 223 -16.14 -6.13 21.24
N LEU A 224 -17.42 -5.80 21.40
CA LEU A 224 -17.88 -4.43 21.61
C LEU A 224 -18.39 -4.28 23.05
N THR A 225 -18.17 -3.12 23.66
CA THR A 225 -18.76 -2.74 24.95
C THR A 225 -19.66 -1.52 24.79
N GLY A 226 -20.62 -1.40 25.71
CA GLY A 226 -21.70 -0.43 25.63
C GLY A 226 -22.98 -1.05 25.08
N GLY A 227 -24.10 -0.37 25.34
CA GLY A 227 -25.45 -0.84 25.02
C GLY A 227 -26.05 -1.83 26.04
N PRO A 228 -27.35 -2.17 25.90
CA PRO A 228 -28.26 -1.74 24.84
C PRO A 228 -28.55 -0.23 24.87
N ILE A 229 -28.41 0.44 23.72
CA ILE A 229 -28.68 1.89 23.60
C ILE A 229 -30.15 2.09 23.29
N THR A 230 -30.88 2.72 24.21
CA THR A 230 -32.33 2.97 24.10
C THR A 230 -32.68 4.45 23.89
N THR A 231 -31.70 5.37 23.96
CA THR A 231 -31.91 6.82 23.75
C THR A 231 -30.68 7.51 23.16
N SER A 232 -29.54 7.51 23.86
CA SER A 232 -28.24 7.92 23.32
C SER A 232 -27.11 7.24 24.12
N GLY A 233 -26.00 6.95 23.47
CA GLY A 233 -24.87 6.25 24.09
C GLY A 233 -23.77 5.97 23.08
N THR A 234 -22.58 5.58 23.56
CA THR A 234 -21.46 5.16 22.72
C THR A 234 -21.28 3.64 22.76
N ILE A 235 -21.06 3.04 21.60
CA ILE A 235 -20.49 1.69 21.49
C ILE A 235 -18.98 1.86 21.33
N SER A 236 -18.23 1.17 22.17
CA SER A 236 -16.77 1.15 22.13
C SER A 236 -16.30 -0.25 21.77
N LEU A 237 -15.05 -0.36 21.31
CA LEU A 237 -14.36 -1.64 21.38
C LEU A 237 -14.25 -2.03 22.86
N SER A 238 -14.51 -3.30 23.16
CA SER A 238 -14.31 -3.83 24.50
C SER A 238 -12.89 -3.57 24.96
N SER A 239 -12.69 -3.21 26.23
CA SER A 239 -11.35 -2.99 26.78
C SER A 239 -10.45 -4.20 26.53
N THR A 240 -11.05 -5.40 26.57
CA THR A 240 -10.39 -6.66 26.25
C THR A 240 -9.94 -6.77 24.78
N TYR A 241 -10.59 -6.12 23.82
CA TYR A 241 -10.17 -6.14 22.41
C TYR A 241 -9.29 -4.94 22.05
N SER A 242 -9.38 -3.84 22.81
CA SER A 242 -8.59 -2.62 22.55
C SER A 242 -7.14 -2.70 23.03
N ASP A 243 -6.84 -3.53 24.03
CA ASP A 243 -5.48 -3.78 24.52
C ASP A 243 -4.86 -5.06 23.93
N GLY A 244 -5.59 -5.76 23.06
CA GLY A 244 -5.20 -7.05 22.49
C GLY A 244 -5.24 -8.19 23.49
N SER A 245 -5.94 -8.11 24.63
CA SER A 245 -6.04 -9.22 25.59
C SER A 245 -7.12 -10.25 25.25
N ALA A 246 -8.03 -9.93 24.33
CA ALA A 246 -9.10 -10.81 23.89
C ALA A 246 -8.63 -11.67 22.72
N TYR A 247 -8.76 -12.98 22.94
CA TYR A 247 -8.42 -14.02 21.98
C TYR A 247 -9.24 -13.91 20.68
N ASP A 248 -8.63 -13.33 19.65
CA ASP A 248 -8.99 -13.55 18.25
C ASP A 248 -7.90 -14.42 17.65
N SER A 249 -8.27 -15.63 17.23
CA SER A 249 -7.37 -16.65 16.66
C SER A 249 -6.52 -16.20 15.47
N ARG A 250 -6.77 -15.01 14.92
CA ARG A 250 -6.01 -14.40 13.81
C ARG A 250 -4.82 -13.56 14.27
N PHE A 251 -4.72 -13.21 15.55
CA PHE A 251 -3.68 -12.32 16.08
C PHE A 251 -2.87 -13.01 17.19
N VAL A 252 -1.60 -12.61 17.30
CA VAL A 252 -0.69 -13.03 18.38
C VAL A 252 -0.52 -11.85 19.32
N ASN A 253 -0.79 -12.03 20.60
CA ASN A 253 -0.64 -10.98 21.60
C ASN A 253 0.81 -10.52 21.69
N VAL A 254 1.00 -9.21 21.92
CA VAL A 254 2.32 -8.59 22.11
C VAL A 254 3.05 -9.19 23.33
N THR A 255 2.31 -9.76 24.28
CA THR A 255 2.86 -10.42 25.48
C THR A 255 2.19 -11.76 25.71
N GLY A 256 2.99 -12.83 25.79
CA GLY A 256 2.58 -14.12 26.36
C GLY A 256 1.99 -15.16 25.41
N ASP A 257 1.66 -14.80 24.16
CA ASP A 257 1.13 -15.76 23.20
C ASP A 257 2.23 -16.65 22.60
N THR A 258 1.88 -17.91 22.34
CA THR A 258 2.73 -18.87 21.63
C THR A 258 2.15 -19.11 20.24
N MET A 259 2.95 -18.87 19.20
CA MET A 259 2.57 -19.23 17.83
C MET A 259 2.59 -20.76 17.68
N ILE A 260 1.45 -21.35 17.33
CA ILE A 260 1.31 -22.77 17.00
C ILE A 260 1.00 -22.87 15.51
N GLY A 261 1.87 -23.53 14.74
CA GLY A 261 1.74 -23.68 13.28
C GLY A 261 2.94 -23.14 12.49
N PRO A 262 2.97 -23.34 11.15
CA PRO A 262 4.05 -22.86 10.31
C PRO A 262 4.02 -21.33 10.17
N LEU A 263 5.11 -20.67 10.57
CA LEU A 263 5.31 -19.23 10.39
C LEU A 263 6.03 -18.98 9.06
N SER A 264 5.28 -18.60 8.02
CA SER A 264 5.85 -18.21 6.72
C SER A 264 6.26 -16.74 6.77
N LEU A 265 7.56 -16.47 6.65
CA LEU A 265 8.11 -15.12 6.66
C LEU A 265 8.75 -14.81 5.31
N PRO A 266 8.70 -13.55 4.85
CA PRO A 266 9.51 -13.12 3.72
C PRO A 266 11.01 -13.25 4.07
N GLU A 267 11.87 -13.13 3.06
CA GLU A 267 13.31 -13.06 3.30
C GLU A 267 13.62 -11.96 4.34
N ASN A 268 14.43 -12.28 5.35
CA ASN A 268 14.75 -11.41 6.49
C ASN A 268 13.55 -11.06 7.40
N GLY A 269 12.44 -11.78 7.29
CA GLY A 269 11.18 -11.46 7.95
C GLY A 269 11.10 -11.76 9.45
N LEU A 270 12.10 -12.41 10.06
CA LEU A 270 12.18 -12.59 11.52
C LEU A 270 13.31 -11.76 12.10
N THR A 271 12.95 -10.66 12.76
CA THR A 271 13.84 -9.85 13.58
C THR A 271 13.22 -9.69 14.96
N VAL A 272 13.69 -10.49 15.92
CA VAL A 272 13.26 -10.44 17.32
C VAL A 272 14.19 -9.48 18.07
N GLY A 273 13.64 -8.35 18.50
CA GLY A 273 14.42 -7.25 19.06
C GLY A 273 15.41 -6.64 18.05
N SER A 274 16.28 -5.73 18.50
CA SER A 274 17.29 -5.14 17.61
C SER A 274 18.39 -6.12 17.22
N ASN A 275 18.64 -7.17 18.01
CA ASN A 275 19.72 -8.13 17.76
C ASN A 275 19.51 -9.53 18.38
N GLN A 276 18.34 -9.89 18.92
CA GLN A 276 18.21 -11.15 19.69
C GLN A 276 18.19 -12.37 18.76
N PHE A 277 17.36 -12.32 17.72
CA PHE A 277 17.32 -13.32 16.65
C PHE A 277 16.98 -12.62 15.34
N VAL A 278 17.91 -12.60 14.41
CA VAL A 278 17.82 -11.80 13.18
C VAL A 278 18.11 -12.69 11.99
N ILE A 279 17.21 -12.70 11.01
CA ILE A 279 17.50 -13.18 9.66
C ILE A 279 17.86 -11.96 8.83
N ASN A 280 19.09 -11.88 8.32
CA ASN A 280 19.54 -10.76 7.50
C ASN A 280 20.42 -11.24 6.35
N SER A 281 20.06 -10.90 5.13
CA SER A 281 20.72 -11.33 3.89
C SER A 281 20.92 -12.85 3.81
N GLY A 282 19.89 -13.62 4.20
CA GLY A 282 19.92 -15.09 4.20
C GLY A 282 20.77 -15.74 5.30
N LYS A 283 21.30 -14.96 6.25
CA LYS A 283 22.11 -15.44 7.38
C LYS A 283 21.34 -15.34 8.70
N VAL A 284 21.70 -16.17 9.67
CA VAL A 284 21.13 -16.18 11.02
C VAL A 284 22.07 -15.49 12.00
N GLY A 285 21.61 -14.40 12.62
CA GLY A 285 22.29 -13.69 13.70
C GLY A 285 21.61 -13.91 15.05
N ILE A 286 22.39 -14.23 16.08
CA ILE A 286 21.95 -14.28 17.48
C ILE A 286 22.84 -13.34 18.29
N GLY A 287 22.25 -12.32 18.92
CA GLY A 287 23.00 -11.24 19.57
C GLY A 287 23.63 -10.22 18.60
N THR A 288 23.39 -10.34 17.28
CA THR A 288 23.93 -9.43 16.24
C THR A 288 22.88 -9.17 15.14
N ALA A 289 22.79 -7.91 14.69
CA ALA A 289 21.93 -7.50 13.57
C ALA A 289 22.59 -7.65 12.19
N THR A 290 23.92 -7.76 12.15
CA THR A 290 24.72 -7.82 10.92
C THR A 290 25.57 -9.10 10.93
N PRO A 291 24.95 -10.28 10.77
CA PRO A 291 25.68 -11.54 10.76
C PRO A 291 26.72 -11.59 9.62
N ASN A 292 27.97 -11.86 9.96
CA ASN A 292 29.06 -11.93 8.98
C ASN A 292 29.16 -13.33 8.33
N THR A 293 28.77 -14.38 9.06
CA THR A 293 28.74 -15.79 8.64
C THR A 293 27.30 -16.32 8.55
N MET A 294 27.11 -17.53 8.02
CA MET A 294 25.77 -18.13 7.88
C MET A 294 25.03 -18.28 9.22
N LEU A 295 25.78 -18.62 10.28
CA LEU A 295 25.33 -18.56 11.66
C LEU A 295 26.35 -17.73 12.46
N ASP A 296 25.95 -16.54 12.89
CA ASP A 296 26.77 -15.61 13.66
C ASP A 296 26.16 -15.42 15.05
N VAL A 297 26.87 -15.85 16.09
CA VAL A 297 26.43 -15.77 17.47
C VAL A 297 27.36 -14.85 18.25
N ASN A 298 26.87 -13.65 18.56
CA ASN A 298 27.55 -12.72 19.46
C ASN A 298 27.27 -13.12 20.91
N GLY A 299 27.96 -14.18 21.36
CA GLY A 299 27.80 -14.73 22.70
C GLY A 299 28.26 -16.17 22.81
N ARG A 300 27.83 -16.85 23.88
CA ARG A 300 28.15 -18.26 24.12
C ARG A 300 27.11 -19.18 23.49
N ILE A 301 27.55 -20.15 22.70
CA ILE A 301 26.71 -21.26 22.25
C ILE A 301 26.73 -22.36 23.31
N ARG A 302 25.55 -22.75 23.82
CA ARG A 302 25.37 -23.91 24.68
C ARG A 302 24.50 -24.93 23.96
N ALA A 303 25.14 -25.92 23.35
CA ALA A 303 24.45 -27.11 22.86
C ALA A 303 24.41 -28.13 24.00
N LYS A 304 23.20 -28.47 24.46
CA LYS A 304 22.94 -29.57 25.39
C LYS A 304 22.13 -30.60 24.64
N THR A 305 22.53 -31.85 24.74
CA THR A 305 21.78 -32.96 24.19
C THR A 305 21.31 -33.90 25.30
N ASP A 306 20.30 -34.71 25.02
CA ASP A 306 19.83 -35.73 25.97
C ASP A 306 20.63 -37.03 25.78
N TYR A 307 20.31 -38.08 26.55
CA TYR A 307 21.09 -39.32 26.54
C TYR A 307 21.19 -39.94 25.14
N GLY A 308 22.41 -40.03 24.59
CA GLY A 308 22.72 -40.72 23.34
C GLY A 308 22.93 -39.82 22.11
N ASP A 309 22.78 -38.51 22.28
CA ASP A 309 22.88 -37.55 21.18
C ASP A 309 24.31 -36.99 20.99
N TYR A 310 24.68 -36.73 19.74
CA TYR A 310 25.96 -36.11 19.37
C TYR A 310 25.75 -34.68 18.85
N ILE A 311 26.70 -33.79 19.17
CA ILE A 311 26.80 -32.48 18.52
C ILE A 311 27.76 -32.65 17.35
N ALA A 312 27.21 -32.75 16.13
CA ALA A 312 28.03 -32.73 14.92
C ALA A 312 28.32 -31.28 14.51
N ILE A 313 29.60 -30.96 14.37
CA ILE A 313 30.09 -29.81 13.61
C ILE A 313 30.63 -30.43 12.33
N GLY A 314 29.95 -30.22 11.19
CA GLY A 314 30.18 -30.94 9.94
C GLY A 314 30.56 -30.02 8.77
N GLY A 315 31.27 -30.57 7.78
CA GLY A 315 31.57 -29.93 6.50
C GLY A 315 30.55 -30.35 5.43
N ASP A 316 30.45 -29.58 4.35
CA ASP A 316 29.45 -29.74 3.28
C ASP A 316 29.74 -30.91 2.31
N SER A 317 30.65 -31.82 2.70
CA SER A 317 31.08 -32.98 1.92
C SER A 317 31.78 -32.65 0.59
N ILE A 318 32.18 -31.39 0.35
CA ILE A 318 32.97 -31.00 -0.82
C ILE A 318 34.20 -30.20 -0.39
N GLY A 319 35.37 -30.84 -0.46
CA GLY A 319 36.64 -30.14 -0.62
C GLY A 319 37.14 -29.27 0.53
N ASN A 320 36.43 -29.15 1.66
CA ASN A 320 36.91 -28.48 2.87
C ASN A 320 36.57 -29.29 4.13
N ASP A 321 37.51 -29.29 5.06
CA ASP A 321 37.47 -29.97 6.35
C ASP A 321 36.62 -29.21 7.39
N VAL A 322 36.23 -29.93 8.44
CA VAL A 322 35.63 -29.32 9.63
C VAL A 322 36.73 -28.66 10.43
N GLU A 323 36.73 -27.33 10.46
CA GLU A 323 37.70 -26.56 11.22
C GLU A 323 37.06 -25.99 12.51
N ILE A 324 37.71 -26.22 13.66
CA ILE A 324 37.38 -25.55 14.93
C ILE A 324 38.48 -24.54 15.22
N ILE A 325 38.24 -23.28 14.84
CA ILE A 325 39.17 -22.18 15.05
C ILE A 325 38.91 -21.51 16.40
N ILE A 326 39.96 -21.35 17.22
CA ILE A 326 39.93 -20.41 18.35
C ILE A 326 40.90 -19.27 18.05
N TYR A 327 40.35 -18.09 17.82
CA TYR A 327 41.10 -16.86 17.61
C TYR A 327 40.82 -15.89 18.75
N SER A 328 41.81 -15.68 19.61
CA SER A 328 41.84 -14.58 20.57
C SER A 328 43.22 -13.93 20.55
N PRO A 329 43.32 -12.61 20.32
CA PRO A 329 44.60 -11.91 20.27
C PRO A 329 45.21 -11.67 21.65
N SER A 330 44.48 -11.90 22.74
CA SER A 330 44.89 -11.49 24.10
C SER A 330 44.98 -12.62 25.13
N GLU A 331 44.64 -13.86 24.78
CA GLU A 331 44.61 -14.97 25.73
C GLU A 331 45.18 -16.28 25.18
N ARG A 332 45.52 -17.21 26.09
CA ARG A 332 45.80 -18.60 25.72
C ARG A 332 44.49 -19.27 25.29
N ASN A 333 44.30 -19.38 23.99
CA ASN A 333 43.24 -20.17 23.40
C ASN A 333 43.30 -21.60 23.94
N LYS A 334 42.16 -22.12 24.38
CA LYS A 334 42.07 -23.48 24.95
C LYS A 334 40.84 -24.21 24.42
N ILE A 335 41.08 -25.34 23.78
CA ILE A 335 40.05 -26.37 23.59
C ILE A 335 40.09 -27.28 24.82
N SER A 336 38.98 -27.40 25.54
CA SER A 336 38.88 -28.30 26.71
C SER A 336 37.89 -29.42 26.42
N PHE A 337 38.36 -30.65 26.52
CA PHE A 337 37.51 -31.83 26.54
C PHE A 337 37.41 -32.29 28.00
N TRP A 338 36.23 -32.21 28.60
CA TRP A 338 36.02 -32.52 30.00
C TRP A 338 34.70 -33.26 30.21
N ASN A 339 34.76 -34.40 30.89
CA ASN A 339 33.59 -35.14 31.35
C ASN A 339 33.53 -35.07 32.87
N ALA A 340 32.67 -34.18 33.40
CA ALA A 340 32.63 -33.87 34.83
C ALA A 340 31.91 -34.92 35.68
N GLN A 341 31.01 -35.70 35.08
CA GLN A 341 29.90 -36.29 35.85
C GLN A 341 30.14 -37.73 36.29
N LEU A 342 31.08 -38.48 35.68
CA LEU A 342 31.14 -39.94 35.88
C LEU A 342 32.54 -40.53 36.08
N GLY A 343 33.61 -39.72 36.14
CA GLY A 343 34.98 -40.26 36.22
C GLY A 343 35.37 -41.13 35.01
N ILE A 344 34.58 -41.07 33.94
CA ILE A 344 34.85 -41.76 32.68
C ILE A 344 35.86 -40.93 31.91
N PRO A 345 36.96 -41.54 31.41
CA PRO A 345 37.94 -40.82 30.60
C PRO A 345 37.29 -40.24 29.36
N THR A 346 37.76 -39.05 28.96
CA THR A 346 37.39 -38.48 27.66
C THR A 346 38.35 -39.02 26.61
N ASN A 347 37.84 -39.85 25.70
CA ASN A 347 38.63 -40.38 24.60
C ASN A 347 38.56 -39.41 23.41
N ILE A 348 39.71 -39.15 22.80
CA ILE A 348 39.82 -38.41 21.54
C ILE A 348 40.32 -39.42 20.50
N GLU A 349 39.47 -39.75 19.54
CA GLU A 349 39.83 -40.61 18.41
C GLU A 349 40.19 -39.72 17.21
N ALA A 350 41.45 -39.79 16.78
CA ALA A 350 41.96 -39.07 15.62
C ALA A 350 42.89 -39.98 14.83
N GLY A 351 42.85 -39.92 13.49
CA GLY A 351 43.78 -40.67 12.64
C GLY A 351 45.23 -40.24 12.87
N THR A 352 45.48 -38.93 12.86
CA THR A 352 46.77 -38.33 13.17
C THR A 352 46.58 -37.11 14.08
N ALA A 353 47.42 -36.98 15.10
CA ALA A 353 47.43 -35.84 16.01
C ALA A 353 48.84 -35.27 16.16
N THR A 354 49.01 -33.99 15.84
CA THR A 354 50.28 -33.27 15.96
C THR A 354 50.24 -32.30 17.12
N PHE A 355 51.18 -32.44 18.06
CA PHE A 355 51.30 -31.55 19.22
C PHE A 355 52.70 -30.97 19.27
N SER A 356 52.83 -29.68 19.64
CA SER A 356 54.16 -29.10 19.91
C SER A 356 54.80 -29.74 21.15
N VAL A 357 54.00 -30.04 22.16
CA VAL A 357 54.40 -30.76 23.39
C VAL A 357 53.18 -31.54 23.91
N LEU A 358 53.40 -32.78 24.35
CA LEU A 358 52.44 -33.58 25.10
C LEU A 358 52.88 -33.68 26.56
N SER A 359 52.05 -33.22 27.50
CA SER A 359 52.30 -33.33 28.94
C SER A 359 51.23 -34.22 29.57
N ILE A 360 51.67 -35.18 30.40
CA ILE A 360 50.81 -36.22 30.98
C ILE A 360 50.84 -36.06 32.51
N THR A 361 49.67 -36.19 33.16
CA THR A 361 49.54 -36.09 34.61
C THR A 361 50.36 -37.18 35.33
N SER A 362 51.28 -36.79 36.20
CA SER A 362 52.22 -37.72 36.87
C SER A 362 52.50 -37.35 38.34
N ASP A 363 51.64 -36.53 38.96
CA ASP A 363 51.78 -36.03 40.32
C ASP A 363 51.72 -37.17 41.37
N LEU A 364 52.59 -37.11 42.39
CA LEU A 364 52.66 -38.10 43.46
C LEU A 364 51.30 -38.30 44.16
N ARG A 365 50.52 -37.23 44.31
CA ARG A 365 49.21 -37.25 44.99
C ARG A 365 48.17 -38.13 44.28
N PHE A 366 48.35 -38.39 42.99
CA PHE A 366 47.43 -39.21 42.18
C PHE A 366 47.92 -40.65 42.00
N LYS A 367 49.00 -41.05 42.68
CA LYS A 367 49.60 -42.38 42.59
C LYS A 367 49.53 -43.10 43.93
N LYS A 368 49.38 -44.43 43.88
CA LYS A 368 49.41 -45.33 45.04
C LYS A 368 50.18 -46.61 44.68
N ASN A 369 50.64 -47.34 45.68
CA ASN A 369 51.40 -48.60 45.53
C ASN A 369 52.63 -48.45 44.60
N ILE A 370 53.46 -47.44 44.88
CA ILE A 370 54.64 -47.12 44.07
C ILE A 370 55.79 -48.06 44.43
N THR A 371 56.17 -48.94 43.51
CA THR A 371 57.33 -49.84 43.62
C THR A 371 58.27 -49.67 42.43
N PRO A 372 59.57 -49.99 42.57
CA PRO A 372 60.48 -50.09 41.42
C PRO A 372 60.00 -51.12 40.39
N ILE A 373 60.46 -50.98 39.14
CA ILE A 373 60.16 -51.94 38.07
C ILE A 373 61.27 -52.98 38.04
N ASP A 374 60.95 -54.21 38.43
CA ASP A 374 61.92 -55.31 38.45
C ASP A 374 62.00 -56.04 37.10
N ASN A 375 63.17 -56.65 36.83
CA ASN A 375 63.49 -57.41 35.63
C ASN A 375 63.26 -56.61 34.35
N ALA A 376 63.55 -55.31 34.41
CA ALA A 376 63.27 -54.37 33.34
C ALA A 376 64.06 -54.68 32.07
N LEU A 377 65.35 -55.04 32.22
CA LEU A 377 66.23 -55.40 31.11
C LEU A 377 65.76 -56.68 30.41
N TYR A 378 65.35 -57.69 31.19
CA TYR A 378 64.78 -58.92 30.64
C TYR A 378 63.48 -58.66 29.87
N LYS A 379 62.56 -57.86 30.44
CA LYS A 379 61.29 -57.51 29.80
C LYS A 379 61.52 -56.78 28.47
N ILE A 380 62.38 -55.76 28.45
CA ILE A 380 62.62 -55.00 27.22
C ILE A 380 63.37 -55.81 26.16
N SER A 381 64.35 -56.63 26.56
CA SER A 381 65.11 -57.48 25.63
C SER A 381 64.26 -58.61 25.03
N SER A 382 63.15 -58.96 25.67
CA SER A 382 62.16 -59.91 25.14
C SER A 382 61.22 -59.30 24.10
N LEU A 383 61.21 -57.97 23.94
CA LEU A 383 60.38 -57.29 22.95
C LEU A 383 61.10 -57.19 21.60
N ARG A 384 60.34 -57.31 20.52
CA ARG A 384 60.85 -57.23 19.15
C ARG A 384 60.43 -55.91 18.50
N GLY A 385 61.42 -55.06 18.21
CA GLY A 385 61.25 -53.93 17.31
C GLY A 385 61.03 -54.41 15.88
N VAL A 386 60.02 -53.86 15.19
CA VAL A 386 59.67 -54.24 13.82
C VAL A 386 59.66 -53.04 12.88
N ASN A 387 60.02 -53.28 11.62
CA ASN A 387 59.67 -52.40 10.50
C ASN A 387 58.37 -52.91 9.90
N PHE A 388 57.44 -52.00 9.62
CA PHE A 388 56.16 -52.37 9.03
C PHE A 388 55.64 -51.26 8.11
N GLU A 389 54.66 -51.63 7.27
CA GLU A 389 53.86 -50.72 6.47
C GLU A 389 52.39 -50.98 6.83
N TRP A 390 51.60 -49.91 6.90
CA TRP A 390 50.17 -50.07 7.14
C TRP A 390 49.48 -50.67 5.93
N LYS A 391 48.50 -51.54 6.17
CA LYS A 391 47.62 -52.10 5.15
C LYS A 391 46.54 -51.09 4.73
N SER A 392 46.97 -49.89 4.29
CA SER A 392 46.06 -48.77 3.99
C SER A 392 45.07 -49.08 2.85
N GLU A 393 45.37 -50.06 1.99
CA GLU A 393 44.48 -50.50 0.90
C GLU A 393 43.42 -51.51 1.38
N GLU A 394 43.76 -52.39 2.33
CA GLU A 394 42.82 -53.35 2.90
C GLU A 394 41.87 -52.71 3.93
N PHE A 395 42.32 -51.62 4.58
CA PHE A 395 41.58 -50.89 5.61
C PHE A 395 41.54 -49.38 5.32
N PRO A 396 40.94 -48.95 4.19
CA PRO A 396 40.91 -47.55 3.78
C PRO A 396 40.19 -46.64 4.78
N GLU A 397 39.19 -47.16 5.50
CA GLU A 397 38.43 -46.45 6.53
C GLU A 397 39.26 -46.06 7.75
N LYS A 398 40.44 -46.66 7.94
CA LYS A 398 41.36 -46.34 9.03
C LYS A 398 42.23 -45.13 8.75
N GLY A 399 42.35 -44.71 7.48
CA GLY A 399 43.13 -43.52 7.10
C GLY A 399 44.61 -43.62 7.47
N PHE A 400 45.20 -44.81 7.48
CA PHE A 400 46.60 -44.99 7.87
C PHE A 400 47.58 -44.30 6.91
N ASP A 401 48.56 -43.59 7.47
CA ASP A 401 49.69 -43.01 6.74
C ASP A 401 50.44 -44.06 5.91
N ARG A 402 50.83 -43.67 4.70
CA ARG A 402 51.66 -44.52 3.83
C ARG A 402 53.14 -44.52 4.23
N GLY A 403 53.85 -45.57 3.80
CA GLY A 403 55.30 -45.71 3.94
C GLY A 403 55.75 -46.53 5.15
N ARG A 404 57.06 -46.80 5.20
CA ARG A 404 57.67 -47.61 6.28
C ARG A 404 57.68 -46.88 7.61
N LYS A 405 57.30 -47.60 8.65
CA LYS A 405 57.29 -47.14 10.04
C LYS A 405 58.04 -48.14 10.92
N LEU A 406 58.51 -47.65 12.06
CA LEU A 406 59.11 -48.45 13.14
C LEU A 406 58.14 -48.54 14.30
N GLY A 407 58.08 -49.71 14.94
CA GLY A 407 57.23 -49.88 16.12
C GLY A 407 57.30 -51.26 16.72
N LEU A 408 56.27 -51.59 17.49
CA LEU A 408 56.05 -52.84 18.19
C LEU A 408 54.70 -53.44 17.78
N ILE A 409 54.58 -54.76 17.90
CA ILE A 409 53.32 -55.47 17.68
C ILE A 409 52.60 -55.60 19.02
N ALA A 410 51.40 -55.04 19.15
CA ALA A 410 50.67 -54.97 20.42
C ALA A 410 50.42 -56.35 21.05
N GLN A 411 50.13 -57.37 20.22
CA GLN A 411 49.92 -58.74 20.66
C GLN A 411 51.19 -59.40 21.22
N GLU A 412 52.38 -59.00 20.74
CA GLU A 412 53.65 -59.48 21.27
C GLU A 412 53.96 -58.78 22.60
N VAL A 413 53.73 -57.47 22.66
CA VAL A 413 53.93 -56.66 23.88
C VAL A 413 53.01 -57.13 25.00
N GLU A 414 51.74 -57.44 24.72
CA GLU A 414 50.77 -57.88 25.72
C GLU A 414 51.21 -59.13 26.52
N ARG A 415 51.99 -60.02 25.90
CA ARG A 415 52.50 -61.22 26.58
C ARG A 415 53.57 -60.92 27.63
N ILE A 416 54.25 -59.79 27.51
CA ILE A 416 55.40 -59.41 28.34
C ILE A 416 55.07 -58.22 29.26
N LEU A 417 54.32 -57.24 28.75
CA LEU A 417 53.91 -55.99 29.40
C LEU A 417 52.41 -55.74 29.10
N PRO A 418 51.49 -56.51 29.70
CA PRO A 418 50.06 -56.32 29.48
C PRO A 418 49.58 -54.93 29.93
N GLU A 419 50.29 -54.28 30.86
CA GLU A 419 49.86 -53.00 31.46
C GLU A 419 49.94 -51.81 30.50
N VAL A 420 50.69 -51.92 29.40
CA VAL A 420 50.81 -50.86 28.37
C VAL A 420 49.96 -51.13 27.14
N VAL A 421 49.18 -52.21 27.12
CA VAL A 421 48.34 -52.59 25.98
C VAL A 421 46.87 -52.39 26.35
N SER A 422 46.20 -51.57 25.56
CA SER A 422 44.76 -51.37 25.64
C SER A 422 44.07 -52.11 24.50
N THR A 423 42.88 -52.66 24.75
CA THR A 423 42.03 -53.29 23.73
C THR A 423 40.70 -52.54 23.65
N ASN A 424 40.32 -52.07 22.46
CA ASN A 424 39.06 -51.35 22.28
C ASN A 424 37.86 -52.32 22.17
N GLN A 425 36.64 -51.78 22.10
CA GLN A 425 35.41 -52.58 22.01
C GLN A 425 35.32 -53.46 20.76
N LYS A 426 36.10 -53.13 19.71
CA LYS A 426 36.19 -53.91 18.46
C LYS A 426 37.27 -55.01 18.52
N GLY A 427 38.01 -55.11 19.63
CA GLY A 427 39.10 -56.08 19.79
C GLY A 427 40.45 -55.60 19.24
N GLU A 428 40.55 -54.35 18.79
CA GLU A 428 41.79 -53.79 18.28
C GLU A 428 42.70 -53.36 19.43
N LYS A 429 44.00 -53.63 19.30
CA LYS A 429 44.98 -53.39 20.36
C LYS A 429 45.86 -52.18 20.06
N SER A 430 46.11 -51.35 21.07
CA SER A 430 46.97 -50.18 21.02
C SER A 430 48.01 -50.21 22.14
N ILE A 431 49.15 -49.55 21.94
CA ILE A 431 50.27 -49.52 22.90
C ILE A 431 50.44 -48.11 23.46
N GLU A 432 50.57 -48.01 24.78
CA GLU A 432 50.95 -46.79 25.49
C GLU A 432 52.48 -46.60 25.47
N TYR A 433 53.01 -46.19 24.32
CA TYR A 433 54.46 -46.03 24.11
C TYR A 433 55.14 -45.14 25.16
N ALA A 434 54.46 -44.10 25.64
CA ALA A 434 55.00 -43.20 26.66
C ALA A 434 55.32 -43.94 27.98
N ASN A 435 54.57 -44.99 28.33
CA ASN A 435 54.77 -45.72 29.57
C ASN A 435 55.97 -46.68 29.49
N ILE A 436 56.35 -47.12 28.29
CA ILE A 436 57.54 -47.97 28.08
C ILE A 436 58.83 -47.22 28.47
N VAL A 437 58.82 -45.89 28.45
CA VAL A 437 59.98 -45.07 28.86
C VAL A 437 60.39 -45.37 30.32
N ALA A 438 59.44 -45.58 31.22
CA ALA A 438 59.75 -45.92 32.61
C ALA A 438 60.50 -47.26 32.72
N LEU A 439 60.08 -48.26 31.93
CA LEU A 439 60.76 -49.56 31.84
C LEU A 439 62.17 -49.41 31.25
N LEU A 440 62.33 -48.60 30.20
CA LEU A 440 63.64 -48.33 29.58
C LEU A 440 64.62 -47.71 30.58
N ILE A 441 64.16 -46.82 31.45
CA ILE A 441 64.99 -46.20 32.49
C ILE A 441 65.54 -47.27 33.45
N GLU A 442 64.69 -48.16 33.96
CA GLU A 442 65.14 -49.24 34.87
C GLU A 442 66.00 -50.28 34.14
N ALA A 443 65.68 -50.62 32.89
CA ALA A 443 66.50 -51.53 32.08
C ALA A 443 67.92 -51.01 31.87
N VAL A 444 68.09 -49.71 31.63
CA VAL A 444 69.42 -49.08 31.51
C VAL A 444 70.17 -49.11 32.85
N LYS A 445 69.48 -48.94 33.98
CA LYS A 445 70.09 -49.06 35.32
C LYS A 445 70.54 -50.50 35.59
N GLU A 446 69.71 -51.49 35.29
CA GLU A 446 70.06 -52.91 35.40
C GLU A 446 71.27 -53.25 34.52
N LEU A 447 71.24 -52.86 33.24
CA LEU A 447 72.34 -53.07 32.29
C LEU A 447 73.65 -52.42 32.76
N LYS A 448 73.56 -51.22 33.36
CA LYS A 448 74.73 -50.54 33.95
C LYS A 448 75.30 -51.36 35.11
N ASN A 449 74.44 -51.90 35.98
CA ASN A 449 74.88 -52.71 37.12
C ASN A 449 75.55 -54.01 36.67
N GLU A 450 75.00 -54.71 35.68
CA GLU A 450 75.63 -55.89 35.08
C GLU A 450 77.00 -55.56 34.50
N ASN A 451 77.13 -54.44 33.78
CA ASN A 451 78.42 -54.00 33.26
C ASN A 451 79.44 -53.69 34.37
N VAL A 452 79.00 -53.12 35.48
CA VAL A 452 79.87 -52.88 36.65
C VAL A 452 80.32 -54.20 37.26
N ASP A 453 79.42 -55.18 37.41
CA ASP A 453 79.76 -56.51 37.93
C ASP A 453 80.73 -57.24 37.00
N LEU A 454 80.45 -57.25 35.69
CA LEU A 454 81.33 -57.84 34.67
C LEU A 454 82.73 -57.23 34.72
N LYS A 455 82.85 -55.90 34.85
CA LYS A 455 84.16 -55.23 34.98
C LYS A 455 84.92 -55.68 36.23
N LYS A 456 84.24 -55.79 37.37
CA LYS A 456 84.87 -56.30 38.61
C LYS A 456 85.34 -57.74 38.46
N ARG A 457 84.55 -58.59 37.79
CA ARG A 457 84.95 -59.98 37.52
C ARG A 457 86.16 -60.05 36.61
N ILE A 458 86.23 -59.21 35.58
CA ILE A 458 87.40 -59.09 34.71
C ILE A 458 88.63 -58.66 35.51
N GLU A 459 88.53 -57.60 36.33
CA GLU A 459 89.65 -57.13 37.17
C GLU A 459 90.16 -58.22 38.14
N LEU A 460 89.24 -58.98 38.76
CA LEU A 460 89.58 -60.10 39.64
C LEU A 460 90.28 -61.23 38.86
N LEU A 461 89.76 -61.59 37.70
CA LEU A 461 90.36 -62.62 36.84
C LEU A 461 91.76 -62.20 36.37
N GLU A 462 91.94 -60.95 35.96
CA GLU A 462 93.25 -60.39 35.61
C GLU A 462 94.23 -60.40 36.79
N LYS A 463 93.74 -60.15 38.01
CA LYS A 463 94.56 -60.27 39.22
C LYS A 463 94.99 -61.72 39.47
N VAL A 464 94.06 -62.67 39.48
CA VAL A 464 94.36 -64.10 39.67
C VAL A 464 95.33 -64.62 38.61
N LEU A 465 95.14 -64.22 37.35
CA LEU A 465 95.99 -64.65 36.25
C LEU A 465 97.43 -64.10 36.36
N ARG A 466 97.59 -62.87 36.87
CA ARG A 466 98.91 -62.30 37.20
C ARG A 466 99.58 -63.08 38.34
N GLU A 467 98.84 -63.42 39.38
CA GLU A 467 99.34 -64.21 40.52
C GLU A 467 99.71 -65.64 40.13
N SER A 468 99.07 -66.24 39.12
CA SER A 468 99.38 -67.59 38.62
C SER A 468 100.59 -67.69 37.68
N LYS A 469 101.07 -66.56 37.14
CA LYS A 469 102.21 -66.48 36.20
C LYS A 469 103.55 -66.19 36.88
N ASN A 470 103.50 -65.76 38.13
CA ASN A 470 104.66 -65.63 39.03
C ASN A 470 104.74 -66.86 39.91
#